data_AF-A0A2R6RL33-F1
#
_entry.id   AF-A0A2R6RL33-F1
#
_cell.length_a   1.000
_cell.length_b   1.000
_cell.length_c   1.000
_cell.angle_alpha   90.00
_cell.angle_beta   90.00
_cell.angle_gamma   90.00
#
_symmetry.space_group_name_H-M   'P 1'
#
loop_
_entity.id
_entity.type
_entity.pdbx_description
1 polymer ?
#
loop_
_entity_poly.entity_id
_entity_poly.type
_entity_poly.pdbx_seq_one_letter_code
_entity_poly.pdbx_strand_id
1 'polypeptide(L)'
;MRSTSLIAIDCEMVLCEDGTEALVSVCVVDRNLKVKLNELVNPNKAVADYRSEITGLTAKDLDGVTCSVADIQKSMKKLLSHGAILVGHSLNNDLQAMKLDHARVIDTSFIFKYENGTNFRRPSLNNLCKAVLGYEVRKKGAPHNCLDDACAAMKLVLAKIDGCDNAIPLVHEDVPEIERSKLLLHGIPTNVPSEELHKIVPGDFSIEIKPNIKTRREKYSAFAIFKNQQEANLAFENINENQDKDTSGRPQKCISFQLDSGMTGSLYVRKMARDDVIGQVSSMKRSFQDEETTGESKRLKSEQGVGEQTKGGSDLCDGHLEEIERLKQELKQRDQEISNLNKIIVALTRKQGL
;
A
#
# COMPACT_ATOMS: atom_id res chain seq x y z
N MET A 1 0.12 31.00 17.40
CA MET A 1 0.53 29.72 18.05
C MET A 1 1.86 29.26 17.47
N ARG A 2 2.90 29.03 18.29
CA ARG A 2 4.28 28.66 17.87
C ARG A 2 4.71 27.23 18.25
N SER A 3 3.79 26.39 18.76
CA SER A 3 4.16 25.02 19.16
C SER A 3 4.63 24.19 17.97
N THR A 4 5.67 23.38 18.16
CA THR A 4 6.20 22.40 17.21
C THR A 4 5.91 20.96 17.65
N SER A 5 5.07 20.78 18.69
CA SER A 5 4.68 19.45 19.16
C SER A 5 3.93 18.69 18.07
N LEU A 6 4.36 17.46 17.81
CA LEU A 6 3.77 16.55 16.84
C LEU A 6 3.03 15.43 17.58
N ILE A 7 1.82 15.10 17.10
CA ILE A 7 1.11 13.89 17.46
C ILE A 7 0.60 13.23 16.18
N ALA A 8 0.79 11.92 16.03
CA ALA A 8 0.27 11.18 14.88
C ALA A 8 -0.99 10.43 15.26
N ILE A 9 -1.91 10.33 14.31
CA ILE A 9 -3.20 9.68 14.47
C ILE A 9 -3.52 8.83 13.24
N ASP A 10 -4.25 7.75 13.49
CA ASP A 10 -4.90 6.93 12.48
C ASP A 10 -6.18 6.33 13.06
N CYS A 11 -7.18 6.11 12.21
CA CYS A 11 -8.50 5.60 12.57
C CYS A 11 -8.92 4.43 11.68
N GLU A 12 -9.66 3.49 12.28
CA GLU A 12 -10.41 2.49 11.52
C GLU A 12 -11.89 2.86 11.48
N MET A 13 -12.51 2.68 10.31
CA MET A 13 -13.92 3.01 10.07
C MET A 13 -14.70 1.86 9.43
N VAL A 14 -15.95 1.70 9.86
CA VAL A 14 -16.90 0.72 9.31
C VAL A 14 -17.99 1.40 8.49
N LEU A 15 -18.65 0.65 7.61
CA LEU A 15 -19.81 1.12 6.85
C LEU A 15 -21.10 0.87 7.65
N CYS A 16 -21.88 1.92 7.86
CA CYS A 16 -23.20 1.84 8.50
C CYS A 16 -24.32 1.56 7.49
N GLU A 17 -25.45 1.06 7.97
CA GLU A 17 -26.65 0.80 7.13
C GLU A 17 -27.19 2.06 6.43
N ASP A 18 -27.00 3.23 7.03
CA ASP A 18 -27.36 4.53 6.44
C ASP A 18 -26.40 5.01 5.34
N GLY A 19 -25.40 4.19 4.99
CA GLY A 19 -24.37 4.48 4.00
C GLY A 19 -23.27 5.43 4.46
N THR A 20 -23.24 5.80 5.74
CA THR A 20 -22.17 6.62 6.31
C THR A 20 -21.03 5.76 6.85
N GLU A 21 -19.83 6.34 6.97
CA GLU A 21 -18.70 5.71 7.64
C GLU A 21 -18.66 6.15 9.10
N ALA A 22 -18.44 5.21 10.03
CA ALA A 22 -18.36 5.47 11.46
C ALA A 22 -17.02 5.02 12.04
N LEU A 23 -16.48 5.83 12.95
CA LEU A 23 -15.25 5.54 13.70
C LEU A 23 -15.45 4.34 14.62
N VAL A 24 -14.55 3.36 14.56
CA VAL A 24 -14.57 2.18 15.45
C VAL A 24 -13.26 1.92 16.17
N SER A 25 -12.15 2.50 15.72
CA SER A 25 -10.86 2.45 16.41
C SER A 25 -10.08 3.72 16.15
N VAL A 26 -9.37 4.21 17.16
CA VAL A 26 -8.49 5.38 17.03
C VAL A 26 -7.21 5.18 17.84
N CYS A 27 -6.08 5.44 17.19
CA CYS A 27 -4.77 5.37 17.81
C CYS A 27 -4.06 6.73 17.69
N VAL A 28 -3.46 7.20 18.78
CA VAL A 28 -2.65 8.43 18.81
C VAL A 28 -1.32 8.16 19.47
N VAL A 29 -0.24 8.60 18.83
CA VAL A 29 1.12 8.53 19.37
C VAL A 29 1.78 9.90 19.38
N ASP A 30 2.67 10.15 20.32
CA ASP A 30 3.52 11.35 20.28
C ASP A 30 4.72 11.18 19.33
N ARG A 31 5.53 12.24 19.24
CA ARG A 31 6.78 12.27 18.48
C ARG A 31 7.72 11.10 18.79
N ASN A 32 7.71 10.57 20.01
CA ASN A 32 8.58 9.48 20.44
C ASN A 32 7.90 8.12 20.29
N LEU A 33 6.80 8.06 19.52
CA LEU A 33 5.99 6.86 19.29
C LEU A 33 5.33 6.32 20.57
N LYS A 34 5.25 7.13 21.63
CA LYS A 34 4.54 6.72 22.85
C LYS A 34 3.04 6.93 22.66
N VAL A 35 2.29 5.85 22.89
CA VAL A 35 0.82 5.85 22.83
C VAL A 35 0.23 6.88 23.81
N LYS A 36 -0.68 7.70 23.30
CA LYS A 36 -1.47 8.70 24.04
C LYS A 36 -2.95 8.36 24.08
N LEU A 37 -3.44 7.65 23.06
CA LEU A 37 -4.81 7.16 22.95
C LEU A 37 -4.76 5.88 22.11
N ASN A 38 -5.49 4.84 22.51
CA ASN A 38 -5.68 3.62 21.73
C ASN A 38 -6.99 3.01 22.20
N GLU A 39 -8.08 3.33 21.52
CA GLU A 39 -9.43 3.05 21.99
C GLU A 39 -10.29 2.50 20.85
N LEU A 40 -11.11 1.50 21.17
CA LEU A 40 -12.26 1.13 20.35
C LEU A 40 -13.40 2.11 20.62
N VAL A 41 -14.18 2.40 19.58
CA VAL A 41 -15.25 3.39 19.61
C VAL A 41 -16.56 2.74 19.22
N ASN A 42 -17.60 3.01 20.00
CA ASN A 42 -18.95 2.61 19.66
C ASN A 42 -19.48 3.53 18.55
N PRO A 43 -19.82 2.99 17.36
CA PRO A 43 -20.31 3.80 16.25
C PRO A 43 -21.68 4.43 16.51
N ASN A 44 -22.41 3.98 17.55
CA ASN A 44 -23.78 4.41 17.89
C ASN A 44 -24.76 4.30 16.70
N LYS A 45 -24.49 3.36 15.78
CA LYS A 45 -25.25 3.09 14.56
C LYS A 45 -25.18 1.61 14.23
N ALA A 46 -26.19 1.12 13.50
CA ALA A 46 -26.15 -0.22 12.92
C ALA A 46 -25.07 -0.30 11.84
N VAL A 47 -24.19 -1.30 11.98
CA VAL A 47 -23.07 -1.55 11.06
C VAL A 47 -23.55 -2.50 9.97
N ALA A 48 -23.44 -2.09 8.72
CA ALA A 48 -23.74 -2.92 7.56
C ALA A 48 -22.54 -3.79 7.17
N ASP A 49 -21.32 -3.24 7.29
CA ASP A 49 -20.09 -3.94 6.94
C ASP A 49 -18.92 -3.45 7.82
N TYR A 50 -18.35 -4.37 8.58
CA TYR A 50 -17.21 -4.14 9.46
C TYR A 50 -15.89 -4.00 8.69
N ARG A 51 -15.87 -4.40 7.41
CA ARG A 51 -14.68 -4.42 6.56
C ARG A 51 -13.54 -5.15 7.27
N SER A 52 -13.82 -6.30 7.88
CA SER A 52 -12.89 -7.00 8.78
C SER A 52 -11.56 -7.34 8.12
N GLU A 53 -11.55 -7.53 6.80
CA GLU A 53 -10.35 -7.71 5.99
C GLU A 53 -9.46 -6.46 5.92
N ILE A 54 -10.04 -5.27 6.12
CA ILE A 54 -9.35 -3.99 6.21
C ILE A 54 -9.14 -3.60 7.68
N THR A 55 -10.18 -3.55 8.52
CA THR A 55 -10.07 -3.02 9.89
C THR A 55 -9.48 -4.01 10.88
N GLY A 56 -9.49 -5.31 10.56
CA GLY A 56 -9.16 -6.38 11.49
C GLY A 56 -10.19 -6.60 12.60
N LEU A 57 -11.33 -5.88 12.57
CA LEU A 57 -12.35 -5.90 13.62
C LEU A 57 -13.59 -6.67 13.20
N THR A 58 -14.21 -7.35 14.15
CA THR A 58 -15.47 -8.07 14.00
C THR A 58 -16.57 -7.47 14.88
N ALA A 59 -17.82 -7.89 14.67
CA ALA A 59 -18.94 -7.51 15.53
C ALA A 59 -18.69 -7.82 17.02
N LYS A 60 -17.97 -8.91 17.30
CA LYS A 60 -17.64 -9.34 18.65
C LYS A 60 -16.64 -8.40 19.33
N ASP A 61 -15.73 -7.81 18.57
CA ASP A 61 -14.72 -6.89 19.12
C ASP A 61 -15.33 -5.56 19.57
N LEU A 62 -16.46 -5.17 18.96
CA LEU A 62 -17.22 -3.97 19.33
C LEU A 62 -18.31 -4.23 20.36
N ASP A 63 -18.53 -5.49 20.76
CA ASP A 63 -19.55 -5.82 21.77
C ASP A 63 -19.17 -5.24 23.13
N GLY A 64 -20.13 -4.55 23.76
CA GLY A 64 -19.91 -3.88 25.04
C GLY A 64 -18.98 -2.65 25.02
N VAL A 65 -18.47 -2.22 23.86
CA VAL A 65 -17.69 -0.97 23.76
C VAL A 65 -18.60 0.22 24.06
N THR A 66 -18.19 1.06 25.02
CA THR A 66 -18.98 2.21 25.50
C THR A 66 -18.36 3.56 25.15
N CYS A 67 -17.07 3.58 24.78
CA CYS A 67 -16.37 4.81 24.39
C CYS A 67 -17.04 5.43 23.16
N SER A 68 -17.42 6.69 23.25
CA SER A 68 -18.12 7.40 22.17
C SER A 68 -17.17 8.32 21.40
N VAL A 69 -17.58 8.75 20.20
CA VAL A 69 -16.86 9.81 19.46
C VAL A 69 -16.71 11.08 20.31
N ALA A 70 -17.66 11.40 21.19
CA ALA A 70 -17.55 12.57 22.08
C ALA A 70 -16.43 12.40 23.12
N ASP A 71 -16.19 11.18 23.60
CA ASP A 71 -15.07 10.88 24.50
C ASP A 71 -13.73 11.05 23.79
N ILE A 72 -13.64 10.57 22.54
CA ILE A 72 -12.47 10.78 21.67
C ILE A 72 -12.22 12.27 21.45
N GLN A 73 -13.24 13.04 21.11
CA GLN A 73 -13.12 14.50 20.94
C GLN A 73 -12.64 15.20 22.21
N LYS A 74 -13.12 14.78 23.39
CA LYS A 74 -12.69 15.32 24.68
C LYS A 74 -11.20 15.02 24.95
N SER A 75 -10.75 13.81 24.63
CA SER A 75 -9.34 13.41 24.73
C SER A 75 -8.47 14.18 23.73
N MET A 76 -8.90 14.28 22.47
CA MET A 76 -8.20 15.02 21.42
C MET A 76 -8.09 16.51 21.74
N LYS A 77 -9.14 17.14 22.29
CA LYS A 77 -9.10 18.53 22.72
C LYS A 77 -7.99 18.80 23.74
N LYS A 78 -7.73 17.86 24.66
CA LYS A 78 -6.62 17.98 25.64
C LYS A 78 -5.26 17.81 24.97
N LEU A 79 -5.13 16.87 24.03
CA LEU A 79 -3.88 16.65 23.30
C LEU A 79 -3.54 17.83 22.36
N LEU A 80 -4.55 18.48 21.80
CA LEU A 80 -4.41 19.57 20.83
C LEU A 80 -4.36 20.97 21.47
N SER A 81 -4.65 21.11 22.77
CA SER A 81 -4.89 22.41 23.43
C SER A 81 -3.75 23.43 23.32
N HIS A 82 -2.51 22.97 23.07
CA HIS A 82 -1.33 23.82 22.95
C HIS A 82 -0.92 24.09 21.48
N GLY A 83 -1.82 23.82 20.53
CA GLY A 83 -1.56 24.02 19.10
C GLY A 83 -0.63 22.96 18.52
N ALA A 84 -0.71 21.73 19.01
CA ALA A 84 0.01 20.59 18.44
C ALA A 84 -0.37 20.40 16.97
N ILE A 85 0.57 19.89 16.20
CA ILE A 85 0.41 19.57 14.79
C ILE A 85 0.01 18.10 14.68
N LEU A 86 -1.10 17.82 14.00
CA LEU A 86 -1.54 16.46 13.71
C LEU A 86 -0.76 15.91 12.53
N VAL A 87 -0.33 14.65 12.64
CA VAL A 87 0.36 13.89 11.61
C VAL A 87 -0.49 12.67 11.26
N GLY A 88 -0.54 12.30 9.98
CA GLY A 88 -1.23 11.08 9.55
C GLY A 88 -1.12 10.87 8.05
N HIS A 89 -1.97 9.99 7.50
CA HIS A 89 -1.96 9.66 6.08
C HIS A 89 -3.39 9.70 5.51
N SER A 90 -3.66 10.64 4.60
CA SER A 90 -5.04 10.92 4.13
C SER A 90 -6.00 11.31 5.26
N LEU A 91 -5.52 12.21 6.13
CA LEU A 91 -6.14 12.63 7.41
C LEU A 91 -7.57 13.18 7.28
N ASN A 92 -7.98 13.56 6.07
CA ASN A 92 -9.32 14.09 5.85
C ASN A 92 -10.41 13.08 6.24
N ASN A 93 -10.15 11.78 6.08
CA ASN A 93 -11.11 10.73 6.44
C ASN A 93 -11.20 10.59 7.96
N ASP A 94 -10.06 10.55 8.64
CA ASP A 94 -9.95 10.44 10.10
C ASP A 94 -10.63 11.62 10.80
N LEU A 95 -10.32 12.85 10.36
CA LEU A 95 -10.89 14.08 10.90
C LEU A 95 -12.41 14.13 10.71
N GLN A 96 -12.90 13.69 9.55
CA GLN A 96 -14.33 13.60 9.29
C GLN A 96 -15.00 12.55 10.20
N ALA A 97 -14.41 11.37 10.39
CA ALA A 97 -14.94 10.31 11.24
C ALA A 97 -14.99 10.72 12.72
N MET A 98 -13.96 11.41 13.22
CA MET A 98 -13.94 11.99 14.56
C MET A 98 -14.77 13.26 14.70
N LYS A 99 -15.24 13.84 13.58
CA LYS A 99 -15.91 15.16 13.51
C LYS A 99 -15.07 16.27 14.16
N LEU A 100 -13.77 16.30 13.83
CA LEU A 100 -12.82 17.28 14.31
C LEU A 100 -12.37 18.20 13.17
N ASP A 101 -12.33 19.50 13.44
CA ASP A 101 -11.73 20.49 12.55
C ASP A 101 -10.45 21.03 13.21
N HIS A 102 -9.30 20.75 12.61
CA HIS A 102 -8.00 21.16 13.11
C HIS A 102 -7.11 21.66 11.97
N ALA A 103 -6.73 22.93 12.04
CA ALA A 103 -6.01 23.59 10.94
C ALA A 103 -4.57 23.10 10.74
N ARG A 104 -3.89 22.64 11.80
CA ARG A 104 -2.46 22.34 11.77
C ARG A 104 -2.23 20.85 11.54
N VAL A 105 -2.15 20.47 10.27
CA VAL A 105 -1.97 19.08 9.83
C VAL A 105 -0.73 18.92 8.95
N ILE A 106 -0.05 17.79 9.10
CA ILE A 106 0.94 17.28 8.16
C ILE A 106 0.41 15.93 7.68
N ASP A 107 -0.03 15.90 6.43
CA ASP A 107 -0.53 14.69 5.81
C ASP A 107 0.54 14.09 4.90
N THR A 108 1.02 12.90 5.28
CA THR A 108 2.09 12.19 4.56
C THR A 108 1.72 11.88 3.11
N SER A 109 0.43 11.76 2.79
CA SER A 109 -0.05 11.53 1.41
C SER A 109 0.17 12.74 0.48
N PHE A 110 0.42 13.93 1.03
CA PHE A 110 0.67 15.16 0.26
C PHE A 110 2.13 15.62 0.25
N ILE A 111 2.87 15.39 1.33
CA ILE A 111 4.26 15.85 1.43
C ILE A 111 5.25 14.93 0.69
N PHE A 112 4.83 13.71 0.38
CA PHE A 112 5.58 12.77 -0.45
C PHE A 112 4.92 12.65 -1.82
N LYS A 113 5.73 12.72 -2.89
CA LYS A 113 5.27 12.65 -4.28
C LYS A 113 6.04 11.58 -5.03
N TYR A 114 5.38 10.99 -6.02
CA TYR A 114 6.04 10.10 -6.96
C TYR A 114 6.99 10.88 -7.89
N GLU A 115 8.09 10.23 -8.29
CA GLU A 115 9.13 10.78 -9.18
C GLU A 115 8.59 11.40 -10.47
N ASN A 116 7.54 10.81 -11.06
CA ASN A 116 7.07 11.22 -12.38
C ASN A 116 6.20 12.49 -12.38
N GLY A 117 6.02 13.17 -11.23
CA GLY A 117 5.54 14.56 -11.09
C GLY A 117 4.17 14.93 -11.68
N THR A 118 3.53 14.04 -12.43
CA THR A 118 2.43 14.34 -13.36
C THR A 118 1.08 13.82 -12.89
N ASN A 119 1.00 13.18 -11.72
CA ASN A 119 -0.22 12.55 -11.26
C ASN A 119 -0.72 13.15 -9.94
N PHE A 120 -2.02 13.47 -9.89
CA PHE A 120 -2.82 13.68 -8.67
C PHE A 120 -2.84 12.46 -7.73
N ARG A 121 -2.07 11.41 -8.04
CA ARG A 121 -2.00 10.15 -7.30
C ARG A 121 -1.13 10.34 -6.07
N ARG A 122 -1.74 10.12 -4.90
CA ARG A 122 -1.02 10.06 -3.62
C ARG A 122 -0.44 8.65 -3.42
N PRO A 123 0.81 8.53 -2.95
CA PRO A 123 1.38 7.23 -2.60
C PRO A 123 0.65 6.63 -1.40
N SER A 124 0.49 5.31 -1.37
CA SER A 124 -0.04 4.63 -0.18
C SER A 124 0.97 4.70 0.97
N LEU A 125 0.49 4.60 2.21
CA LEU A 125 1.35 4.52 3.40
C LEU A 125 2.38 3.38 3.29
N ASN A 126 1.97 2.21 2.82
CA ASN A 126 2.86 1.06 2.67
C ASN A 126 3.97 1.33 1.64
N ASN A 127 3.65 1.98 0.51
CA ASN A 127 4.65 2.40 -0.47
C ASN A 127 5.63 3.42 0.12
N LEU A 128 5.14 4.36 0.92
CA LEU A 128 5.98 5.34 1.60
C LEU A 128 6.93 4.67 2.59
N CYS A 129 6.43 3.79 3.44
CA CYS A 129 7.26 3.05 4.40
C CYS A 129 8.35 2.25 3.68
N LYS A 130 7.99 1.56 2.58
CA LYS A 130 8.96 0.77 1.81
C LYS A 130 10.06 1.65 1.21
N ALA A 131 9.69 2.78 0.61
CA ALA A 131 10.63 3.66 -0.09
C ALA A 131 11.48 4.54 0.86
N VAL A 132 10.92 4.97 1.99
CA VAL A 132 11.55 5.93 2.90
C VAL A 132 12.15 5.24 4.12
N LEU A 133 11.46 4.25 4.68
CA LEU A 133 11.86 3.57 5.92
C LEU A 133 12.47 2.18 5.68
N GLY A 134 12.42 1.66 4.45
CA GLY A 134 13.00 0.37 4.08
C GLY A 134 12.22 -0.86 4.53
N TYR A 135 10.98 -0.70 5.01
CA TYR A 135 10.11 -1.80 5.40
C TYR A 135 8.65 -1.57 4.99
N GLU A 136 7.90 -2.66 4.81
CA GLU A 136 6.46 -2.59 4.57
C GLU A 136 5.72 -2.52 5.91
N VAL A 137 4.86 -1.51 6.10
CA VAL A 137 4.06 -1.38 7.33
C VAL A 137 3.07 -2.55 7.47
N ARG A 138 2.68 -3.17 6.35
CA ARG A 138 1.88 -4.39 6.35
C ARG A 138 2.11 -5.26 5.12
N LYS A 139 1.94 -6.57 5.34
CA LYS A 139 1.98 -7.59 4.27
C LYS A 139 0.73 -7.47 3.40
N LYS A 140 0.83 -7.91 2.14
CA LYS A 140 -0.31 -7.95 1.21
C LYS A 140 -1.45 -8.78 1.81
N GLY A 141 -2.63 -8.17 1.91
CA GLY A 141 -3.85 -8.81 2.44
C GLY A 141 -3.93 -8.90 3.96
N ALA A 142 -2.93 -8.38 4.70
CA ALA A 142 -3.05 -8.25 6.15
C ALA A 142 -3.97 -7.07 6.50
N PRO A 143 -4.79 -7.19 7.57
CA PRO A 143 -5.62 -6.10 8.03
C PRO A 143 -4.77 -4.91 8.50
N HIS A 144 -5.44 -3.78 8.57
CA HIS A 144 -4.93 -2.56 9.14
C HIS A 144 -4.89 -2.62 10.66
N ASN A 145 -4.06 -1.74 11.20
CA ASN A 145 -3.81 -1.56 12.61
C ASN A 145 -3.47 -0.08 12.81
N CYS A 146 -4.37 0.65 13.46
CA CYS A 146 -4.22 2.09 13.61
C CYS A 146 -2.94 2.50 14.34
N LEU A 147 -2.42 1.65 15.24
CA LEU A 147 -1.23 1.99 16.02
C LEU A 147 0.01 1.93 15.12
N ASP A 148 0.14 0.86 14.34
CA ASP A 148 1.24 0.71 13.39
C ASP A 148 1.22 1.84 12.35
N ASP A 149 0.03 2.24 11.90
CA ASP A 149 -0.14 3.31 10.90
C ASP A 149 0.16 4.70 11.43
N ALA A 150 -0.34 5.04 12.62
CA ALA A 150 0.01 6.29 13.28
C ALA A 150 1.53 6.36 13.53
N CYS A 151 2.14 5.26 13.97
CA CYS A 151 3.59 5.17 14.13
C CYS A 151 4.35 5.34 12.81
N ALA A 152 3.90 4.68 11.75
CA ALA A 152 4.48 4.78 10.42
C ALA A 152 4.41 6.21 9.87
N ALA A 153 3.25 6.85 9.97
CA ALA A 153 3.06 8.25 9.57
C ALA A 153 3.99 9.19 10.35
N MET A 154 4.13 9.01 11.67
CA MET A 154 5.09 9.77 12.48
C MET A 154 6.52 9.58 12.00
N LYS A 155 6.95 8.32 11.81
CA LYS A 155 8.32 8.00 11.33
C LYS A 155 8.61 8.64 9.98
N LEU A 156 7.65 8.65 9.06
CA LEU A 156 7.78 9.30 7.75
C LEU A 156 7.97 10.81 7.87
N VAL A 157 7.19 11.48 8.72
CA VAL A 157 7.35 12.93 8.95
C VAL A 157 8.70 13.24 9.61
N LEU A 158 9.14 12.42 10.58
CA LEU A 158 10.46 12.59 11.20
C LEU A 158 11.58 12.42 10.18
N ALA A 159 11.54 11.38 9.34
CA ALA A 159 12.50 11.19 8.26
C ALA A 159 12.55 12.39 7.31
N LYS A 160 11.38 12.96 6.97
CA LYS A 160 11.29 14.17 6.13
C LYS A 160 11.92 15.39 6.79
N ILE A 161 11.71 15.58 8.10
CA ILE A 161 12.31 16.66 8.89
C ILE A 161 13.84 16.49 8.96
N ASP A 162 14.32 15.26 9.03
CA ASP A 162 15.75 14.92 9.09
C ASP A 162 16.44 15.00 7.71
N GLY A 163 15.74 15.45 6.66
CA GLY A 163 16.29 15.71 5.33
C GLY A 163 16.11 14.58 4.32
N CYS A 164 15.28 13.57 4.61
CA CYS A 164 14.97 12.52 3.65
C CYS A 164 14.02 13.03 2.55
N ASP A 165 14.59 13.39 1.40
CA ASP A 165 13.87 13.85 0.21
C ASP A 165 13.73 12.77 -0.88
N ASN A 166 13.76 11.49 -0.48
CA ASN A 166 13.60 10.37 -1.41
C ASN A 166 12.35 10.56 -2.28
N ALA A 167 12.58 10.60 -3.59
CA ALA A 167 11.50 10.55 -4.54
C ALA A 167 10.89 9.15 -4.50
N ILE A 168 9.57 9.06 -4.43
CA ILE A 168 8.91 7.78 -4.27
C ILE A 168 8.89 7.09 -5.64
N PRO A 169 9.52 5.92 -5.82
CA PRO A 169 9.44 5.20 -7.07
C PRO A 169 7.98 4.79 -7.29
N LEU A 170 7.48 4.89 -8.52
CA LEU A 170 6.22 4.23 -8.83
C LEU A 170 6.44 2.72 -8.79
N VAL A 171 6.07 2.10 -7.67
CA VAL A 171 5.95 0.66 -7.62
C VAL A 171 4.80 0.26 -8.53
N HIS A 172 5.09 -0.58 -9.51
CA HIS A 172 4.08 -1.24 -10.32
C HIS A 172 3.75 -2.55 -9.63
N GLU A 173 2.49 -2.73 -9.25
CA GLU A 173 2.06 -4.04 -8.78
C GLU A 173 2.01 -4.97 -9.97
N ASP A 174 2.73 -6.10 -9.87
CA ASP A 174 2.57 -7.19 -10.82
C ASP A 174 1.11 -7.65 -10.80
N VAL A 175 0.45 -7.47 -11.93
CA VAL A 175 -0.92 -7.91 -12.13
C VAL A 175 -0.89 -9.42 -12.36
N PRO A 176 -1.49 -10.25 -11.48
CA PRO A 176 -1.55 -11.68 -11.66
C PRO A 176 -2.14 -12.02 -13.04
N GLU A 177 -1.68 -13.11 -13.64
CA GLU A 177 -2.09 -13.48 -15.01
C GLU A 177 -3.62 -13.62 -15.16
N ILE A 178 -4.29 -14.14 -14.12
CA ILE A 178 -5.76 -14.24 -14.03
C ILE A 178 -6.44 -12.87 -14.11
N GLU A 179 -5.82 -11.82 -13.58
CA GLU A 179 -6.36 -10.47 -13.65
C GLU A 179 -6.08 -9.82 -15.01
N ARG A 180 -5.09 -10.31 -15.77
CA ARG A 180 -4.77 -9.80 -17.11
C ARG A 180 -5.79 -10.24 -18.17
N SER A 181 -6.56 -11.29 -17.92
CA SER A 181 -7.69 -11.68 -18.77
C SER A 181 -8.97 -10.87 -18.50
N LYS A 182 -8.92 -9.89 -17.59
CA LYS A 182 -10.06 -9.05 -17.24
C LYS A 182 -9.90 -7.63 -17.80
N LEU A 183 -11.02 -7.01 -18.12
CA LEU A 183 -11.14 -5.55 -18.27
C LEU A 183 -12.02 -5.01 -17.14
N LEU A 184 -11.61 -3.88 -16.55
CA LEU A 184 -12.47 -3.18 -15.59
C LEU A 184 -13.42 -2.26 -16.35
N LEU A 185 -14.71 -2.50 -16.18
CA LEU A 185 -15.79 -1.62 -16.61
C LEU A 185 -16.20 -0.73 -15.43
N HIS A 186 -16.02 0.58 -15.52
CA HIS A 186 -16.31 1.50 -14.42
C HIS A 186 -17.03 2.76 -14.86
N GLY A 187 -17.75 3.37 -13.92
CA GLY A 187 -18.60 4.54 -14.20
C GLY A 187 -19.93 4.19 -14.87
N ILE A 188 -20.36 2.92 -14.80
CA ILE A 188 -21.58 2.43 -15.45
C ILE A 188 -22.80 2.95 -14.71
N PRO A 189 -23.78 3.62 -15.36
CA PRO A 189 -25.02 4.06 -14.71
C PRO A 189 -25.83 2.90 -14.11
N THR A 190 -26.36 3.06 -12.90
CA THR A 190 -27.11 2.01 -12.16
C THR A 190 -28.41 1.56 -12.81
N ASN A 191 -28.97 2.36 -13.72
CA ASN A 191 -30.13 2.00 -14.52
C ASN A 191 -29.79 1.12 -15.72
N VAL A 192 -28.52 0.91 -16.04
CA VAL A 192 -28.06 0.02 -17.10
C VAL A 192 -27.90 -1.39 -16.51
N PRO A 193 -28.66 -2.39 -16.99
CA PRO A 193 -28.49 -3.77 -16.57
C PRO A 193 -27.13 -4.33 -17.01
N SER A 194 -26.58 -5.25 -16.24
CA SER A 194 -25.30 -5.88 -16.56
C SER A 194 -25.30 -6.63 -17.88
N GLU A 195 -26.42 -7.21 -18.27
CA GLU A 195 -26.57 -8.04 -19.47
C GLU A 195 -26.41 -7.18 -20.74
N GLU A 196 -26.77 -5.90 -20.66
CA GLU A 196 -26.64 -4.95 -21.78
C GLU A 196 -25.17 -4.58 -22.05
N LEU A 197 -24.24 -4.85 -21.12
CA LEU A 197 -22.82 -4.55 -21.32
C LEU A 197 -22.21 -5.34 -22.49
N HIS A 198 -22.76 -6.51 -22.81
CA HIS A 198 -22.37 -7.29 -23.99
C HIS A 198 -22.66 -6.59 -25.32
N LYS A 199 -23.59 -5.63 -25.35
CA LYS A 199 -23.87 -4.80 -26.53
C LYS A 199 -22.92 -3.61 -26.64
N ILE A 200 -22.26 -3.24 -25.54
CA ILE A 200 -21.43 -2.03 -25.44
C ILE A 200 -19.95 -2.37 -25.63
N VAL A 201 -19.48 -3.46 -25.00
CA VAL A 201 -18.08 -3.88 -25.04
C VAL A 201 -17.95 -5.02 -26.05
N PRO A 202 -17.00 -4.96 -27.00
CA PRO A 202 -16.81 -6.01 -27.98
C PRO A 202 -16.20 -7.28 -27.36
N GLY A 203 -16.49 -8.43 -27.98
CA GLY A 203 -15.90 -9.72 -27.63
C GLY A 203 -16.81 -10.61 -26.79
N ASP A 204 -16.35 -11.83 -26.55
CA ASP A 204 -17.02 -12.82 -25.71
C ASP A 204 -16.38 -12.82 -24.33
N PHE A 205 -17.17 -12.55 -23.29
CA PHE A 205 -16.71 -12.42 -21.92
C PHE A 205 -17.83 -12.77 -20.94
N SER A 206 -17.49 -13.15 -19.71
CA SER A 206 -18.47 -13.20 -18.62
C SER A 206 -18.39 -11.94 -17.77
N ILE A 207 -19.48 -11.62 -17.06
CA ILE A 207 -19.58 -10.41 -16.24
C ILE A 207 -19.57 -10.77 -14.76
N GLU A 208 -18.68 -10.13 -14.02
CA GLU A 208 -18.64 -10.20 -12.55
C GLU A 208 -18.86 -8.79 -11.98
N ILE A 209 -19.99 -8.57 -11.30
CA ILE A 209 -20.29 -7.28 -10.69
C ILE A 209 -19.41 -7.05 -9.47
N LYS A 210 -18.74 -5.90 -9.42
CA LYS A 210 -17.96 -5.53 -8.24
C LYS A 210 -18.92 -5.04 -7.16
N PRO A 211 -18.87 -5.59 -5.93
CA PRO A 211 -19.67 -5.09 -4.82
C PRO A 211 -19.35 -3.62 -4.59
N ASN A 212 -20.37 -2.77 -4.60
CA ASN A 212 -20.21 -1.33 -4.45
C ASN A 212 -20.19 -0.96 -2.96
N ILE A 213 -19.00 -0.84 -2.39
CA ILE A 213 -18.79 -0.55 -0.94
C ILE A 213 -19.26 0.88 -0.57
N LYS A 214 -19.61 1.73 -1.54
CA LYS A 214 -20.13 3.08 -1.29
C LYS A 214 -21.54 3.22 -1.89
N THR A 215 -22.55 3.06 -1.05
CA THR A 215 -24.00 3.08 -1.34
C THR A 215 -24.55 4.39 -1.95
N ARG A 216 -23.71 5.41 -2.19
CA ARG A 216 -24.13 6.73 -2.71
C ARG A 216 -23.75 7.03 -4.16
N ARG A 217 -23.15 6.09 -4.90
CA ARG A 217 -22.87 6.33 -6.33
C ARG A 217 -24.01 5.80 -7.18
N GLU A 218 -24.61 6.67 -8.00
CA GLU A 218 -25.52 6.33 -9.12
C GLU A 218 -24.87 5.45 -10.21
N LYS A 219 -23.67 4.93 -9.94
CA LYS A 219 -22.83 4.20 -10.86
C LYS A 219 -22.26 2.96 -10.18
N TYR A 220 -22.15 1.87 -10.94
CA TYR A 220 -21.51 0.63 -10.51
C TYR A 220 -20.27 0.32 -11.35
N SER A 221 -19.61 -0.79 -11.04
CA SER A 221 -18.47 -1.30 -11.77
C SER A 221 -18.55 -2.82 -11.90
N ALA A 222 -17.96 -3.36 -12.95
CA ALA A 222 -17.95 -4.78 -13.23
C ALA A 222 -16.61 -5.19 -13.85
N PHE A 223 -16.27 -6.46 -13.77
CA PHE A 223 -15.22 -7.06 -14.57
C PHE A 223 -15.85 -7.73 -15.78
N ALA A 224 -15.32 -7.44 -16.97
CA ALA A 224 -15.48 -8.27 -18.15
C ALA A 224 -14.34 -9.29 -18.15
N ILE A 225 -14.67 -10.57 -18.00
CA ILE A 225 -13.71 -11.67 -17.85
C ILE A 225 -13.66 -12.43 -19.17
N PHE A 226 -12.52 -12.32 -19.84
CA PHE A 226 -12.25 -13.02 -21.10
C PHE A 226 -11.55 -14.35 -20.82
N LYS A 227 -11.54 -15.23 -21.82
CA LYS A 227 -10.88 -16.53 -21.74
C LYS A 227 -9.38 -16.42 -21.43
N ASN A 228 -8.73 -15.36 -21.93
CA ASN A 228 -7.30 -15.12 -21.78
C ASN A 228 -6.96 -13.63 -21.99
N GLN A 229 -5.71 -13.25 -21.70
CA GLN A 229 -5.22 -11.88 -21.86
C GLN A 229 -5.28 -11.38 -23.32
N GLN A 230 -5.07 -12.26 -24.31
CA GLN A 230 -5.05 -11.86 -25.72
C GLN A 230 -6.44 -11.41 -26.18
N GLU A 231 -7.48 -12.14 -25.80
CA GLU A 231 -8.87 -11.78 -26.08
C GLU A 231 -9.29 -10.49 -25.37
N ALA A 232 -8.91 -10.31 -24.10
CA ALA A 232 -9.16 -9.06 -23.38
C ALA A 232 -8.48 -7.86 -24.05
N ASN A 233 -7.23 -8.03 -24.49
CA ASN A 233 -6.51 -6.98 -25.22
C ASN A 233 -7.17 -6.68 -26.57
N LEU A 234 -7.54 -7.71 -27.34
CA LEU A 234 -8.19 -7.55 -28.63
C LEU A 234 -9.53 -6.81 -28.49
N ALA A 235 -10.34 -7.18 -27.49
CA ALA A 235 -11.57 -6.48 -27.16
C ALA A 235 -11.31 -5.00 -26.84
N PHE A 236 -10.28 -4.70 -26.05
CA PHE A 236 -9.92 -3.32 -25.74
C PHE A 236 -9.47 -2.53 -26.98
N GLU A 237 -8.65 -3.13 -27.85
CA GLU A 237 -8.18 -2.48 -29.08
C GLU A 237 -9.31 -2.20 -30.07
N ASN A 238 -10.29 -3.10 -30.17
CA ASN A 238 -11.45 -2.96 -31.06
C ASN A 238 -12.46 -1.87 -30.64
N ILE A 239 -12.27 -1.25 -29.48
CA ILE A 239 -13.05 -0.07 -29.08
C ILE A 239 -12.50 1.14 -29.86
N ASN A 240 -13.31 1.67 -30.77
CA ASN A 240 -13.01 2.84 -31.60
C ASN A 240 -13.20 4.16 -30.84
N GLU A 241 -12.55 4.30 -29.69
CA GLU A 241 -12.58 5.50 -28.85
C GLU A 241 -11.16 5.92 -28.49
N ASN A 242 -10.98 7.20 -28.14
CA ASN A 242 -9.69 7.73 -27.73
C ASN A 242 -9.18 7.03 -26.46
N GLN A 243 -7.92 6.63 -26.50
CA GLN A 243 -7.25 5.99 -25.37
C GLN A 243 -6.62 7.06 -24.46
N ASP A 244 -7.02 7.03 -23.20
CA ASP A 244 -6.43 7.77 -22.10
C ASP A 244 -5.73 6.81 -21.11
N LYS A 245 -5.22 7.36 -20.01
CA LYS A 245 -4.69 6.59 -18.88
C LYS A 245 -5.45 6.93 -17.60
N ASP A 246 -5.63 5.95 -16.73
CA ASP A 246 -6.17 6.18 -15.39
C ASP A 246 -5.12 6.84 -14.47
N THR A 247 -5.50 7.14 -13.23
CA THR A 247 -4.60 7.73 -12.22
C THR A 247 -3.40 6.86 -11.87
N SER A 248 -3.48 5.56 -12.17
CA SER A 248 -2.42 4.57 -12.02
C SER A 248 -1.64 4.32 -13.31
N GLY A 249 -1.87 5.11 -14.37
CA GLY A 249 -1.18 5.02 -15.65
C GLY A 249 -1.64 3.84 -16.54
N ARG A 250 -2.74 3.16 -16.21
CA ARG A 250 -3.28 2.03 -17.00
C ARG A 250 -4.14 2.54 -18.15
N PRO A 251 -4.04 1.94 -19.36
CA PRO A 251 -4.87 2.33 -20.50
C PRO A 251 -6.36 2.22 -20.22
N GLN A 252 -7.12 3.25 -20.61
CA GLN A 252 -8.58 3.25 -20.55
C GLN A 252 -9.20 3.96 -21.77
N LYS A 253 -10.41 3.58 -22.13
CA LYS A 253 -11.23 4.20 -23.19
C LYS A 253 -12.62 4.51 -22.63
N CYS A 254 -13.18 5.67 -22.96
CA CYS A 254 -14.54 6.05 -22.59
C CYS A 254 -15.48 5.74 -23.75
N ILE A 255 -16.45 4.85 -23.54
CA ILE A 255 -17.46 4.50 -24.54
C ILE A 255 -18.73 5.25 -24.23
N SER A 256 -19.24 6.00 -25.21
CA SER A 256 -20.62 6.52 -25.17
C SER A 256 -21.54 5.54 -25.89
N PHE A 257 -22.71 5.26 -25.31
CA PHE A 257 -23.63 4.26 -25.85
C PHE A 257 -25.08 4.72 -25.80
N GLN A 258 -25.89 4.11 -26.66
CA GLN A 258 -27.35 4.19 -26.65
C GLN A 258 -27.91 2.77 -26.81
N LEU A 259 -28.71 2.34 -25.84
CA LEU A 259 -29.34 1.02 -25.84
C LEU A 259 -30.68 1.06 -26.59
N ASP A 260 -31.17 -0.11 -27.00
CA ASP A 260 -32.46 -0.28 -27.69
C ASP A 260 -33.64 0.26 -26.88
N SER A 261 -33.50 0.25 -25.55
CA SER A 261 -34.44 0.84 -24.59
C SER A 261 -34.49 2.38 -24.64
N GLY A 262 -33.64 3.02 -25.43
CA GLY A 262 -33.47 4.47 -25.51
C GLY A 262 -32.54 5.05 -24.43
N MET A 263 -32.02 4.22 -23.53
CA MET A 263 -31.09 4.66 -22.49
C MET A 263 -29.75 5.06 -23.10
N THR A 264 -29.30 6.27 -22.78
CA THR A 264 -27.98 6.76 -23.17
C THR A 264 -27.07 6.89 -21.95
N GLY A 265 -25.77 6.73 -22.17
CA GLY A 265 -24.79 6.85 -21.09
C GLY A 265 -23.37 6.73 -21.59
N SER A 266 -22.44 6.74 -20.64
CA SER A 266 -21.05 6.41 -20.90
C SER A 266 -20.47 5.54 -19.82
N LEU A 267 -19.49 4.73 -20.19
CA LEU A 267 -18.69 3.93 -19.27
C LEU A 267 -17.23 3.94 -19.70
N TYR A 268 -16.34 3.66 -18.76
CA TYR A 268 -14.92 3.47 -19.03
C TYR A 268 -14.58 1.99 -19.05
N VAL A 269 -13.87 1.58 -20.10
CA VAL A 269 -13.22 0.27 -20.20
C VAL A 269 -11.75 0.47 -19.91
N ARG A 270 -11.17 -0.29 -18.99
CA ARG A 270 -9.77 -0.14 -18.57
C ARG A 270 -9.04 -1.47 -18.56
N LYS A 271 -7.84 -1.51 -19.15
CA LYS A 271 -6.91 -2.65 -19.05
C LYS A 271 -6.43 -2.84 -17.61
N MET A 272 -6.32 -4.10 -17.18
CA MET A 272 -5.85 -4.40 -15.83
C MET A 272 -4.34 -4.25 -15.69
N ALA A 273 -3.58 -4.58 -16.74
CA ALA A 273 -2.16 -4.32 -16.87
C ALA A 273 -1.90 -2.99 -17.61
N ARG A 274 -0.69 -2.47 -17.47
CA ARG A 274 -0.20 -1.42 -18.37
C ARG A 274 0.22 -2.07 -19.67
N ASP A 275 0.21 -1.29 -20.76
CA ASP A 275 0.98 -1.70 -21.92
C ASP A 275 2.44 -1.60 -21.51
N ASP A 276 3.12 -2.75 -21.39
CA ASP A 276 4.57 -2.75 -21.17
C ASP A 276 5.20 -1.88 -22.26
N VAL A 277 6.14 -1.02 -21.89
CA VAL A 277 6.99 -0.36 -22.88
C VAL A 277 7.84 -1.45 -23.51
N ILE A 278 7.30 -2.09 -24.55
CA ILE A 278 8.01 -3.05 -25.38
C ILE A 278 9.11 -2.24 -26.08
N GLY A 279 10.29 -2.23 -25.48
CA GLY A 279 11.48 -1.61 -26.05
C GLY A 279 12.47 -1.07 -25.02
N GLN A 280 13.08 -1.95 -24.21
CA GLN A 280 14.49 -1.86 -23.76
C GLN A 280 14.85 -2.89 -22.65
N VAL A 281 14.49 -4.17 -22.78
CA VAL A 281 15.26 -5.23 -22.10
C VAL A 281 15.35 -6.47 -22.99
N SER A 282 15.96 -6.27 -24.15
CA SER A 282 16.59 -7.35 -24.92
C SER A 282 18.08 -7.10 -24.86
N SER A 283 18.75 -7.63 -23.82
CA SER A 283 20.17 -8.04 -23.76
C SER A 283 20.65 -8.04 -22.31
N MET A 284 20.30 -9.08 -21.55
CA MET A 284 21.18 -9.71 -20.55
C MET A 284 20.49 -10.94 -19.95
N LYS A 285 20.16 -11.90 -20.81
CA LYS A 285 20.07 -13.31 -20.42
C LYS A 285 21.36 -13.95 -20.91
N ARG A 286 22.38 -14.03 -20.05
CA ARG A 286 23.38 -15.09 -20.18
C ARG A 286 23.05 -16.16 -19.17
N SER A 287 22.63 -17.28 -19.75
CA SER A 287 22.68 -18.64 -19.24
C SER A 287 23.80 -18.87 -18.23
N PHE A 288 23.43 -19.26 -17.01
CA PHE A 288 24.26 -20.13 -16.19
C PHE A 288 23.70 -21.54 -16.38
N GLN A 289 24.44 -22.35 -17.13
CA GLN A 289 24.36 -23.81 -17.06
C GLN A 289 25.50 -24.26 -16.16
N ASP A 290 25.17 -25.15 -15.23
CA ASP A 290 26.11 -25.96 -14.46
C ASP A 290 27.03 -26.74 -15.40
N GLU A 291 28.34 -26.69 -15.17
CA GLU A 291 29.22 -27.86 -15.27
C GLU A 291 30.37 -27.70 -14.27
N GLU A 292 30.40 -28.60 -13.29
CA GLU A 292 31.60 -28.97 -12.54
C GLU A 292 32.63 -29.59 -13.50
N THR A 293 33.90 -29.20 -13.39
CA THR A 293 35.01 -30.07 -12.96
C THR A 293 36.37 -29.63 -13.54
N THR A 294 37.39 -29.77 -12.67
CA THR A 294 38.82 -30.03 -12.93
C THR A 294 39.73 -28.89 -13.39
N GLY A 295 40.90 -28.79 -12.75
CA GLY A 295 42.14 -28.36 -13.42
C GLY A 295 43.02 -27.38 -12.65
N GLU A 296 43.97 -27.93 -11.91
CA GLU A 296 45.06 -27.29 -11.17
C GLU A 296 45.95 -26.27 -11.92
N SER A 297 46.50 -25.34 -11.12
CA SER A 297 47.90 -24.85 -11.10
C SER A 297 48.48 -23.99 -12.25
N LYS A 298 48.91 -22.75 -11.90
CA LYS A 298 50.34 -22.32 -11.79
C LYS A 298 50.53 -20.79 -11.69
N ARG A 299 50.95 -20.37 -10.49
CA ARG A 299 52.13 -19.54 -10.14
C ARG A 299 52.72 -18.45 -11.08
N LEU A 300 53.07 -17.32 -10.41
CA LEU A 300 54.21 -16.38 -10.59
C LEU A 300 54.07 -15.30 -11.70
N LYS A 301 54.72 -14.12 -11.66
CA LYS A 301 55.21 -13.13 -10.66
C LYS A 301 55.97 -12.08 -11.51
N SER A 302 55.74 -10.77 -11.33
CA SER A 302 56.69 -9.62 -11.55
C SER A 302 55.89 -8.32 -11.79
N GLU A 303 55.93 -7.27 -10.96
CA GLU A 303 56.99 -6.21 -10.84
C GLU A 303 57.24 -5.48 -12.18
N GLN A 304 57.21 -4.15 -12.36
CA GLN A 304 57.32 -2.95 -11.50
C GLN A 304 56.89 -1.65 -12.26
N GLY A 305 56.53 -0.60 -11.48
CA GLY A 305 56.75 0.86 -11.71
C GLY A 305 55.88 1.57 -12.78
N VAL A 306 55.42 2.83 -12.66
CA VAL A 306 55.62 4.02 -11.79
C VAL A 306 54.35 4.88 -12.06
N GLY A 307 53.54 5.36 -11.11
CA GLY A 307 53.75 6.47 -10.16
C GLY A 307 52.94 7.71 -10.59
N GLU A 308 51.87 8.08 -9.88
CA GLU A 308 51.54 9.48 -9.51
C GLU A 308 50.29 9.61 -8.60
N GLN A 309 50.55 10.17 -7.42
CA GLN A 309 49.75 10.96 -6.47
C GLN A 309 48.20 10.96 -6.53
N THR A 310 47.58 10.52 -5.44
CA THR A 310 46.64 11.37 -4.66
C THR A 310 46.50 10.83 -3.22
N LYS A 311 46.84 11.66 -2.23
CA LYS A 311 46.59 11.40 -0.80
C LYS A 311 45.22 11.97 -0.43
N GLY A 312 44.41 11.19 0.27
CA GLY A 312 43.36 11.71 1.15
C GLY A 312 42.07 10.88 1.19
N GLY A 313 41.99 9.92 2.13
CA GLY A 313 40.73 9.36 2.61
C GLY A 313 40.57 7.85 2.44
N SER A 314 41.19 7.03 3.28
CA SER A 314 40.90 5.59 3.33
C SER A 314 40.83 5.00 4.75
N ASP A 315 40.46 5.78 5.77
CA ASP A 315 40.34 5.24 7.14
C ASP A 315 38.89 5.08 7.62
N LEU A 316 37.88 5.53 6.84
CA LEU A 316 36.46 5.40 7.19
C LEU A 316 35.77 4.18 6.59
N CYS A 317 36.32 3.58 5.52
CA CYS A 317 35.71 2.43 4.86
C CYS A 317 36.11 1.08 5.46
N ASP A 318 37.32 0.96 6.02
CA ASP A 318 37.78 -0.30 6.64
C ASP A 318 37.03 -0.61 7.94
N GLY A 319 36.77 0.41 8.77
CA GLY A 319 35.99 0.22 10.00
C GLY A 319 34.55 -0.24 9.76
N HIS A 320 33.94 0.16 8.64
CA HIS A 320 32.58 -0.29 8.28
C HIS A 320 32.56 -1.74 7.80
N LEU A 321 33.61 -2.18 7.09
CA LEU A 321 33.75 -3.58 6.65
C LEU A 321 33.95 -4.52 7.85
N GLU A 322 34.79 -4.14 8.80
CA GLU A 322 35.01 -4.89 10.04
C GLU A 322 33.74 -4.98 10.90
N GLU A 323 32.98 -3.89 10.99
CA GLU A 323 31.68 -3.85 11.68
C GLU A 323 30.66 -4.80 11.04
N ILE A 324 30.59 -4.81 9.71
CA ILE A 324 29.69 -5.71 8.95
C ILE A 324 30.09 -7.17 9.14
N GLU A 325 31.40 -7.49 9.13
CA GLU A 325 31.91 -8.83 9.39
C GLU A 325 31.55 -9.31 10.80
N ARG A 326 31.70 -8.42 11.80
CA ARG A 326 31.34 -8.70 13.19
C ARG A 326 29.85 -8.98 13.35
N LEU A 327 29.00 -8.12 12.78
CA LEU A 327 27.53 -8.28 12.84
C LEU A 327 27.07 -9.58 12.15
N LYS A 328 27.72 -9.98 11.05
CA LYS A 328 27.44 -11.27 10.38
C LYS A 328 27.79 -12.47 11.26
N GLN A 329 28.92 -12.42 11.97
CA GLN A 329 29.29 -13.47 12.92
C GLN A 329 28.32 -13.56 14.10
N GLU A 330 27.89 -12.42 14.63
CA GLU A 330 26.94 -12.34 15.74
C GLU A 330 25.55 -12.89 15.34
N LEU A 331 25.07 -12.57 14.14
CA LEU A 331 23.86 -13.15 13.56
C LEU A 331 23.95 -14.68 13.44
N LYS A 332 25.06 -15.20 12.91
CA LYS A 332 25.29 -16.63 12.78
C LYS A 332 25.28 -17.35 14.14
N GLN A 333 25.81 -16.71 15.18
CA GLN A 333 25.80 -17.26 16.54
C GLN A 333 24.37 -17.29 17.12
N ARG A 334 23.59 -16.21 16.93
CA ARG A 334 22.18 -16.17 17.36
C ARG A 334 21.32 -17.21 16.65
N ASP A 335 21.51 -17.42 15.35
CA ASP A 335 20.78 -18.46 14.61
C ASP A 335 21.09 -19.87 15.15
N GLN A 336 22.34 -20.11 15.55
CA GLN A 336 22.74 -21.37 16.17
C GLN A 336 22.11 -21.56 17.56
N GLU A 337 22.01 -20.50 18.36
CA GLU A 337 21.32 -20.51 19.64
C GLU A 337 19.82 -20.77 19.49
N ILE A 338 19.16 -20.10 18.55
CA ILE A 338 17.74 -20.32 18.23
C ILE A 338 17.51 -21.77 17.78
N SER A 339 18.38 -22.30 16.93
CA SER A 339 18.33 -23.71 16.50
C SER A 339 18.45 -24.68 17.68
N ASN A 340 19.34 -24.39 18.63
CA ASN A 340 19.51 -25.21 19.83
C ASN A 340 18.31 -25.12 20.78
N LEU A 341 17.76 -23.91 20.99
CA LEU A 341 16.55 -23.71 21.78
C LEU A 341 15.35 -24.43 21.16
N ASN A 342 15.19 -24.39 19.84
CA ASN A 342 14.14 -25.11 19.13
C ASN A 342 14.27 -26.64 19.32
N LYS A 343 15.49 -27.19 19.29
CA LYS A 343 15.72 -28.61 19.60
C LYS A 343 15.33 -28.97 21.03
N ILE A 344 15.62 -28.10 21.99
CA ILE A 344 15.25 -28.27 23.40
C ILE A 344 13.72 -28.23 23.56
N ILE A 345 13.05 -27.26 22.93
CA ILE A 345 11.59 -27.14 22.95
C ILE A 345 10.95 -28.41 22.39
N VAL A 346 11.39 -28.88 21.21
CA VAL A 346 10.87 -30.12 20.60
C VAL A 346 11.08 -31.34 21.52
N ALA A 347 12.22 -31.44 22.21
CA ALA A 347 12.49 -32.52 23.14
C ALA A 347 11.61 -32.45 24.40
N LEU A 348 11.30 -31.25 24.89
CA LEU A 348 10.40 -31.03 26.03
C LEU A 348 8.94 -31.31 25.66
N THR A 349 8.48 -30.88 24.48
CA THR A 349 7.13 -31.18 23.98
C THR A 349 6.92 -32.69 23.87
N ARG A 350 7.91 -33.43 23.34
CA ARG A 350 7.86 -34.91 23.28
C ARG A 350 7.85 -35.59 24.65
N LYS A 351 8.48 -35.00 25.68
CA LYS A 351 8.48 -35.54 27.06
C LYS A 351 7.20 -35.25 27.83
N GLN A 352 6.45 -34.22 27.46
CA GLN A 352 5.21 -33.82 28.15
C GLN A 352 3.93 -34.44 27.54
N GLY A 353 4.04 -35.25 26.48
CA GLY A 353 2.89 -35.98 25.94
C GLY A 353 1.80 -35.07 25.36
N LEU A 354 2.21 -33.97 24.71
CA LEU A 354 1.37 -33.19 23.79
C LEU A 354 1.67 -33.58 22.35
#